data_AF-E6QMV1-F1
#
_entry.id   AF-E6QMV1-F1
#
_cell.length_a   1.000
_cell.length_b   1.000
_cell.length_c   1.000
_cell.angle_alpha   90.00
_cell.angle_beta   90.00
_cell.angle_gamma   90.00
#
_symmetry.space_group_name_H-M   'P 1'
#
loop_
_entity.id
_entity.type
_entity.pdbx_description
1 polymer ?
#
loop_
_entity_poly.entity_id
_entity_poly.type
_entity_poly.pdbx_seq_one_letter_code
_entity_poly.pdbx_strand_id
1 'polypeptide(L)'
;MVAVPVLQAAGARWRGRRSPADAVDHRSLAHRLILGDGPRRQGARKRQVVCALSEGFLMQFKCPHCGADDVRKVSLMYEQATSNLNYREVGMRSDGVGSYTTGTGGIQNLMGGRIAPPDAPMKPKLKVGLISGLLFGGLFFGLAKDFLRSPLTNPWSFFAFLVIELIFFLLFWFSTFGAIFEHIKLMRSYQASIPAYKNRYESWAKKWMCLRCGEIYSD
;
A
#
# COMPACT_ATOMS: atom_id res chain seq x y z
N MET A 1 4.94 -9.58 56.29
CA MET A 1 6.00 -9.47 55.27
C MET A 1 5.49 -10.17 54.01
N VAL A 2 5.09 -9.40 52.99
CA VAL A 2 4.54 -9.93 51.74
C VAL A 2 5.51 -9.56 50.64
N ALA A 3 6.10 -10.57 50.00
CA ALA A 3 7.04 -10.40 48.91
C ALA A 3 6.27 -10.10 47.61
N VAL A 4 6.58 -8.97 46.98
CA VAL A 4 6.06 -8.60 45.65
C VAL A 4 7.06 -9.06 44.60
N PRO A 5 6.67 -9.90 43.62
CA PRO A 5 7.57 -10.30 42.55
C PRO A 5 7.72 -9.17 41.53
N VAL A 6 8.97 -8.77 41.29
CA VAL A 6 9.37 -7.85 40.23
C VAL A 6 9.37 -8.61 38.90
N LEU A 7 8.37 -8.36 38.05
CA LEU A 7 8.30 -8.88 36.69
C LEU A 7 9.23 -8.06 35.78
N GLN A 8 10.36 -8.65 35.43
CA GLN A 8 11.32 -8.12 34.46
C GLN A 8 10.75 -8.28 33.05
N ALA A 9 10.28 -7.19 32.46
CA ALA A 9 9.79 -7.16 31.08
C ALA A 9 10.97 -7.30 30.11
N ALA A 10 11.13 -8.49 29.51
CA ALA A 10 12.06 -8.72 28.41
C ALA A 10 11.62 -7.93 27.17
N GLY A 11 12.41 -6.92 26.79
CA GLY A 11 12.23 -6.16 25.57
C GLY A 11 12.44 -7.03 24.33
N ALA A 12 11.36 -7.61 23.81
CA ALA A 12 11.36 -8.31 22.53
C ALA A 12 11.57 -7.29 21.40
N ARG A 13 12.81 -7.20 20.90
CA ARG A 13 13.18 -6.41 19.72
C ARG A 13 12.57 -7.07 18.47
N TRP A 14 11.36 -6.64 18.09
CA TRP A 14 10.66 -7.06 16.88
C TRP A 14 11.48 -6.69 15.62
N ARG A 15 12.23 -7.65 15.06
CA ARG A 15 12.74 -7.56 13.68
C ARG A 15 11.68 -8.14 12.74
N GLY A 16 10.74 -7.29 12.31
CA GLY A 16 9.82 -7.65 11.24
C GLY A 16 10.56 -7.79 9.90
N ARG A 17 10.92 -9.02 9.51
CA ARG A 17 11.27 -9.34 8.13
C ARG A 17 10.02 -9.14 7.26
N ARG A 18 9.97 -8.06 6.49
CA ARG A 18 9.00 -7.94 5.40
C ARG A 18 9.52 -8.77 4.22
N SER A 19 8.71 -9.68 3.69
CA SER A 19 9.03 -10.44 2.49
C SER A 19 9.19 -9.50 1.28
N PRO A 20 10.23 -9.68 0.43
CA PRO A 20 10.50 -8.82 -0.72
C PRO A 20 9.52 -8.95 -1.89
N ALA A 21 8.49 -9.79 -1.80
CA ALA A 21 7.54 -10.04 -2.88
C ALA A 21 6.37 -9.03 -3.00
N ASP A 22 6.28 -8.03 -2.11
CA ASP A 22 5.15 -7.09 -2.05
C ASP A 22 5.51 -5.64 -2.45
N ALA A 23 6.69 -5.40 -3.03
CA ALA A 23 7.09 -4.09 -3.57
C ALA A 23 6.37 -3.80 -4.91
N VAL A 24 5.04 -3.69 -4.87
CA VAL A 24 4.24 -3.18 -5.98
C VAL A 24 4.41 -1.68 -6.04
N ASP A 25 4.97 -1.20 -7.14
CA ASP A 25 5.27 0.21 -7.42
C ASP A 25 3.99 1.04 -7.60
N HIS A 26 3.43 1.50 -6.48
CA HIS A 26 2.23 2.34 -6.44
C HIS A 26 2.44 3.75 -7.03
N ARG A 27 3.67 4.17 -7.40
CA ARG A 27 3.92 5.48 -8.03
C ARG A 27 3.48 5.54 -9.49
N SER A 28 3.41 4.40 -10.19
CA SER A 28 3.08 4.37 -11.62
C SER A 28 1.61 4.68 -11.95
N LEU A 29 0.68 4.50 -11.01
CA LEU A 29 -0.76 4.69 -11.24
C LEU A 29 -1.26 6.08 -10.86
N ALA A 30 -0.64 6.76 -9.88
CA ALA A 30 -1.07 8.10 -9.48
C ALA A 30 -0.71 9.18 -10.53
N HIS A 31 0.40 8.99 -11.27
CA HIS A 31 0.82 9.95 -12.29
C HIS A 31 0.03 9.86 -13.60
N ARG A 32 -0.66 8.74 -13.88
CA ARG A 32 -1.37 8.51 -15.13
C ARG A 32 -2.81 9.04 -15.16
N LEU A 33 -3.40 9.37 -14.01
CA LEU A 33 -4.78 9.85 -13.94
C LEU A 33 -4.91 11.38 -13.95
N ILE A 34 -3.81 12.12 -13.85
CA ILE A 34 -3.83 13.60 -13.83
C ILE A 34 -3.33 14.20 -15.16
N LEU A 35 -2.51 13.45 -15.92
CA LEU A 35 -2.04 13.86 -17.23
C LEU A 35 -2.95 13.22 -18.29
N GLY A 36 -4.03 13.91 -18.64
CA GLY A 36 -4.86 13.55 -19.79
C GLY A 36 -3.99 13.36 -21.04
N ASP A 37 -4.35 12.37 -21.86
CA ASP A 37 -3.73 12.05 -23.14
C ASP A 37 -3.75 13.29 -24.07
N GLY A 38 -2.70 14.10 -23.96
CA GLY A 38 -2.46 15.22 -24.86
C GLY A 38 -2.06 14.70 -26.23
N PRO A 39 -2.55 15.32 -27.33
CA PRO A 39 -2.29 14.87 -28.68
C PRO A 39 -0.79 14.83 -28.99
N ARG A 40 -0.31 13.66 -29.44
CA ARG A 40 1.02 13.47 -30.03
C ARG A 40 1.16 14.37 -31.25
N ARG A 41 1.72 15.56 -31.08
CA ARG A 41 2.27 16.34 -32.19
C ARG A 41 3.80 16.28 -32.18
N GLN A 42 4.28 15.67 -33.27
CA GLN A 42 5.63 15.68 -33.78
C GLN A 42 6.17 17.11 -33.85
N GLY A 43 7.45 17.32 -33.53
CA GLY A 43 8.09 18.63 -33.71
C GLY A 43 9.36 18.79 -32.90
N ALA A 44 10.45 18.20 -33.40
CA ALA A 44 11.80 18.36 -32.88
C ALA A 44 12.31 19.81 -33.10
N ARG A 45 11.86 20.78 -32.28
CA ARG A 45 12.43 22.14 -32.22
C ARG A 45 11.99 22.96 -31.00
N LYS A 46 12.01 22.41 -29.79
CA LYS A 46 11.80 23.18 -28.54
C LYS A 46 12.64 22.63 -27.39
N ARG A 47 13.95 22.85 -27.42
CA ARG A 47 14.85 22.71 -26.25
C ARG A 47 15.57 24.03 -26.03
N GLN A 48 14.86 25.05 -25.53
CA GLN A 48 15.51 26.27 -25.01
C GLN A 48 14.59 27.20 -24.22
N VAL A 49 13.27 26.99 -24.18
CA VAL A 49 12.33 27.90 -23.52
C VAL A 49 11.77 27.32 -22.20
N VAL A 50 12.63 26.69 -21.38
CA VAL A 50 12.21 26.21 -20.04
C VAL A 50 12.96 26.92 -18.89
N CYS A 51 13.98 27.75 -19.18
CA CYS A 51 14.71 28.47 -18.13
C CYS A 51 14.19 29.90 -17.83
N ALA A 52 13.44 30.52 -18.75
CA ALA A 52 13.12 31.95 -18.65
C ALA A 52 11.82 32.31 -17.89
N LEU A 53 11.10 31.33 -17.33
CA LEU A 53 9.84 31.57 -16.59
C LEU A 53 9.98 31.44 -15.06
N SER A 54 11.20 31.28 -14.53
CA SER A 54 11.43 31.12 -13.10
C SER A 54 11.84 32.39 -12.34
N GLU A 55 12.15 33.50 -13.03
CA GLU A 55 12.72 34.69 -12.39
C GLU A 55 11.67 35.70 -11.88
N GLY A 56 10.40 35.60 -12.30
CA GLY A 56 9.38 36.62 -12.02
C GLY A 56 8.49 36.38 -10.79
N PHE A 57 8.65 35.27 -10.06
CA PHE A 57 7.77 34.92 -8.95
C PHE A 57 8.54 34.48 -7.70
N LEU A 58 9.64 35.15 -7.40
CA LEU A 58 10.23 35.11 -6.05
C LEU A 58 9.44 36.08 -5.16
N MET A 59 8.19 35.74 -4.84
CA MET A 59 7.59 36.32 -3.64
C MET A 59 8.48 35.90 -2.48
N GLN A 60 9.13 36.88 -1.83
CA GLN A 60 9.99 36.62 -0.68
C GLN A 60 9.13 36.15 0.50
N PHE A 61 8.93 34.84 0.61
CA PHE A 61 8.27 34.23 1.76
C PHE A 61 9.22 34.33 2.96
N LYS A 62 8.85 35.18 3.94
CA LYS A 62 9.55 35.28 5.22
C LYS A 62 8.83 34.45 6.26
N CYS A 63 9.59 33.74 7.10
CA CYS A 63 9.03 32.97 8.20
C CYS A 63 8.30 33.90 9.20
N PRO A 64 7.03 33.63 9.56
CA PRO A 64 6.28 34.48 10.49
C PRO A 64 6.83 34.45 11.92
N HIS A 65 7.59 33.40 12.29
CA HIS A 65 8.13 33.23 13.64
C HIS A 65 9.51 33.90 13.83
N CYS A 66 10.43 33.78 12.86
CA CYS A 66 11.81 34.26 13.00
C CYS A 66 12.25 35.28 11.96
N GLY A 67 11.40 35.60 10.96
CA GLY A 67 11.70 36.56 9.90
C GLY A 67 12.74 36.10 8.87
N ALA A 68 13.26 34.86 8.98
CA ALA A 68 14.20 34.31 8.01
C ALA A 68 13.55 34.09 6.64
N ASP A 69 14.32 34.30 5.59
CA ASP A 69 13.98 34.08 4.18
C ASP A 69 14.22 32.64 3.71
N ASP A 70 14.91 31.83 4.51
CA ASP A 70 15.15 30.40 4.22
C ASP A 70 13.92 29.54 4.58
N VAL A 71 12.91 29.62 3.71
CA VAL A 71 11.66 28.86 3.80
C VAL A 71 11.57 27.94 2.60
N ARG A 72 11.21 26.68 2.84
CA ARG A 72 10.98 25.70 1.78
C ARG A 72 9.65 25.00 1.92
N LYS A 73 9.08 24.63 0.78
CA LYS A 73 7.82 23.90 0.72
C LYS A 73 7.97 22.52 1.36
N VAL A 74 7.06 22.15 2.26
CA VAL A 74 7.14 20.89 3.02
C VAL A 74 7.18 19.67 2.10
N SER A 75 6.41 19.68 1.01
CA SER A 75 6.40 18.58 0.04
C SER A 75 7.77 18.35 -0.60
N LEU A 76 8.48 19.42 -0.94
CA LEU A 76 9.81 19.35 -1.54
C LEU A 76 10.86 18.88 -0.52
N MET A 77 10.74 19.33 0.73
CA MET A 77 11.60 18.86 1.82
C MET A 77 11.38 17.37 2.13
N TYR A 78 10.14 16.90 2.08
CA TYR A 78 9.84 15.48 2.27
C TYR A 78 10.45 14.62 1.15
N GLU A 79 10.37 15.06 -0.10
CA GLU A 79 11.02 14.37 -1.22
C GLU A 79 12.55 14.35 -1.08
N GLN A 80 13.17 15.46 -0.65
CA GLN A 80 14.61 15.51 -0.37
C GLN A 80 15.00 14.61 0.81
N ALA A 81 14.13 14.49 1.82
CA ALA A 81 14.37 13.65 3.01
C ALA A 81 14.07 12.16 2.78
N THR A 82 13.38 11.82 1.70
CA THR A 82 13.03 10.43 1.33
C THR A 82 13.85 10.01 0.11
N SER A 83 15.11 9.67 0.35
CA SER A 83 15.93 9.04 -0.68
C SER A 83 15.49 7.58 -0.88
N ASN A 84 15.04 7.25 -2.08
CA ASN A 84 14.85 5.86 -2.49
C ASN A 84 16.23 5.24 -2.67
N LEU A 85 16.59 4.31 -1.79
CA LEU A 85 17.80 3.52 -1.94
C LEU A 85 17.46 2.25 -2.69
N ASN A 86 17.90 2.26 -3.95
CA ASN A 86 18.12 1.02 -4.67
C ASN A 86 19.50 0.53 -4.27
N TYR A 87 19.57 -0.43 -3.34
CA TYR A 87 20.84 -1.03 -2.97
C TYR A 87 21.00 -2.37 -3.69
N ARG A 88 22.24 -2.62 -4.12
CA ARG A 88 22.69 -3.87 -4.68
C ARG A 88 23.82 -4.36 -3.80
N GLU A 89 23.57 -5.41 -3.04
CA GLU A 89 24.57 -6.05 -2.21
C GLU A 89 25.12 -7.26 -2.97
N VAL A 90 26.42 -7.26 -3.20
CA VAL A 90 27.17 -8.42 -3.68
C VAL A 90 27.97 -8.93 -2.49
N GLY A 91 27.57 -10.07 -1.94
CA GLY A 91 28.26 -10.73 -0.84
C GLY A 91 28.89 -12.03 -1.32
N MET A 92 30.16 -12.29 -0.96
CA MET A 92 30.77 -13.59 -1.19
C MET A 92 30.74 -14.36 0.13
N ARG A 93 30.11 -15.52 0.11
CA ARG A 93 29.99 -16.40 1.27
C ARG A 93 31.33 -17.15 1.47
N SER A 94 31.68 -17.54 2.68
CA SER A 94 32.98 -18.21 2.99
C SER A 94 33.22 -19.51 2.23
N ASP A 95 32.13 -20.09 1.74
CA ASP A 95 32.02 -21.28 0.88
C ASP A 95 32.25 -20.97 -0.62
N GLY A 96 32.64 -19.74 -0.98
CA GLY A 96 32.94 -19.33 -2.35
C GLY A 96 31.70 -19.03 -3.20
N VAL A 97 30.49 -19.19 -2.65
CA VAL A 97 29.24 -18.88 -3.34
C VAL A 97 28.97 -17.38 -3.28
N GLY A 98 28.87 -16.74 -4.45
CA GLY A 98 28.41 -15.36 -4.57
C GLY A 98 26.90 -15.24 -4.33
N SER A 99 26.50 -14.33 -3.46
CA SER A 99 25.12 -13.92 -3.23
C SER A 99 24.91 -12.53 -3.81
N TYR A 100 23.87 -12.38 -4.63
CA TYR A 100 23.42 -11.11 -5.16
C TYR A 100 22.04 -10.81 -4.60
N THR A 101 21.93 -9.77 -3.77
CA THR A 101 20.67 -9.29 -3.21
C THR A 101 20.39 -7.89 -3.72
N THR A 102 19.29 -7.76 -4.47
CA THR A 102 18.70 -6.47 -4.83
C THR A 102 17.58 -6.16 -3.87
N GLY A 103 17.63 -4.99 -3.25
CA GLY A 103 16.55 -4.48 -2.42
C GLY A 103 16.21 -3.05 -2.80
N THR A 104 14.93 -2.72 -2.68
CA THR A 104 14.47 -1.34 -2.68
C THR A 104 14.06 -0.99 -1.26
N GLY A 105 14.67 0.03 -0.69
CA GLY A 105 14.38 0.53 0.64
C GLY A 105 14.29 2.05 0.65
N GLY A 106 13.40 2.61 1.46
CA GLY A 106 13.43 4.04 1.76
C GLY A 106 14.23 4.25 3.04
N ILE A 107 15.34 4.99 2.98
CA ILE A 107 15.88 5.60 4.20
C ILE A 107 15.19 6.96 4.34
N GLN A 108 14.46 7.09 5.44
CA GLN A 108 13.83 8.34 5.82
C GLN A 108 14.64 8.93 6.96
N ASN A 109 15.15 10.14 6.76
CA ASN A 109 15.82 10.86 7.84
C ASN A 109 14.80 11.21 8.94
N LEU A 110 15.25 11.39 10.18
CA LEU A 110 14.39 11.81 11.31
C LEU A 110 13.52 13.02 10.98
N MET A 111 14.05 13.97 10.19
CA MET A 111 13.31 15.12 9.68
C MET A 111 12.18 14.72 8.74
N GLY A 112 12.44 13.79 7.80
CA GLY A 112 11.45 13.26 6.86
C GLY A 112 10.26 12.60 7.55
N GLY A 113 10.48 11.98 8.72
CA GLY A 113 9.40 11.40 9.54
C GLY A 113 8.45 12.44 10.12
N ARG A 114 8.96 13.62 10.49
CA ARG A 114 8.16 14.71 11.08
C ARG A 114 7.33 15.47 10.05
N ILE A 115 7.81 15.52 8.81
CA ILE A 115 7.15 16.23 7.70
C ILE A 115 6.39 15.28 6.76
N ALA A 116 6.20 14.02 7.18
CA ALA A 116 5.56 13.01 6.36
C ALA A 116 4.14 13.45 5.94
N PRO A 117 3.71 13.15 4.70
CA PRO A 117 2.34 13.34 4.29
C PRO A 117 1.40 12.49 5.16
N PRO A 118 0.12 12.87 5.26
CA PRO A 118 -0.86 12.02 5.91
C PRO A 118 -0.88 10.64 5.25
N ASP A 119 -1.05 9.58 6.04
CA ASP A 119 -1.09 8.21 5.53
C ASP A 119 -2.24 8.02 4.53
N ALA A 120 -1.90 7.47 3.37
CA ALA A 120 -2.91 7.10 2.37
C ALA A 120 -3.77 5.95 2.91
N PRO A 121 -5.11 6.01 2.74
CA PRO A 121 -5.96 4.88 3.08
C PRO A 121 -5.49 3.66 2.28
N MET A 122 -5.29 2.54 2.96
CA MET A 122 -4.82 1.32 2.30
C MET A 122 -5.96 0.73 1.47
N LYS A 123 -5.73 0.50 0.18
CA LYS A 123 -6.67 -0.21 -0.68
C LYS A 123 -6.81 -1.65 -0.15
N PRO A 124 -8.02 -2.13 0.17
CA PRO A 124 -8.18 -3.50 0.63
C PRO A 124 -7.76 -4.49 -0.44
N LYS A 125 -6.87 -5.41 -0.05
CA LYS A 125 -6.45 -6.51 -0.90
C LYS A 125 -7.47 -7.65 -0.76
N LEU A 126 -8.15 -8.00 -1.85
CA LEU A 126 -9.05 -9.16 -1.90
C LEU A 126 -8.23 -10.46 -1.92
N LYS A 127 -7.79 -10.94 -0.75
CA LYS A 127 -7.03 -12.21 -0.65
C LYS A 127 -7.88 -13.41 -0.22
N VAL A 128 -9.07 -13.18 0.34
CA VAL A 128 -9.83 -14.23 1.04
C VAL A 128 -10.71 -15.06 0.10
N GLY A 129 -11.31 -14.45 -0.94
CA GLY A 129 -12.26 -15.15 -1.82
C GLY A 129 -11.64 -16.22 -2.75
N LEU A 130 -10.37 -16.06 -3.13
CA LEU A 130 -9.72 -16.98 -4.06
C LEU A 130 -9.34 -18.32 -3.39
N ILE A 131 -8.91 -18.26 -2.13
CA ILE A 131 -8.52 -19.45 -1.37
C ILE A 131 -9.75 -20.28 -1.00
N SER A 132 -10.84 -19.63 -0.56
CA SER A 132 -12.09 -20.34 -0.24
C SER A 132 -12.70 -20.98 -1.50
N GLY A 133 -12.74 -20.26 -2.63
CA GLY A 133 -13.23 -20.81 -3.90
C GLY A 133 -12.46 -22.07 -4.35
N LEU A 134 -11.12 -22.05 -4.21
CA LEU A 134 -10.28 -23.19 -4.57
C LEU A 134 -10.54 -24.42 -3.70
N LEU A 135 -10.65 -24.23 -2.38
CA LEU A 135 -10.87 -25.32 -1.42
C LEU A 135 -12.25 -25.97 -1.60
N PHE A 136 -13.30 -25.16 -1.74
CA PHE A 136 -14.65 -25.67 -1.93
C PHE A 136 -14.84 -26.29 -3.32
N GLY A 137 -14.29 -25.68 -4.37
CA GLY A 137 -14.33 -26.24 -5.72
C GLY A 137 -13.64 -27.61 -5.79
N GLY A 138 -12.44 -27.73 -5.20
CA GLY A 138 -11.71 -28.99 -5.16
C GLY A 138 -12.46 -30.11 -4.44
N LEU A 139 -13.09 -29.82 -3.30
CA LEU A 139 -13.90 -30.78 -2.54
C LEU A 139 -15.12 -31.26 -3.35
N PHE A 140 -15.82 -30.33 -3.99
CA PHE A 140 -17.00 -30.59 -4.83
C PHE A 140 -16.65 -31.50 -6.02
N PHE A 141 -15.61 -31.15 -6.79
CA PHE A 141 -15.18 -31.97 -7.93
C PHE A 141 -14.66 -33.35 -7.50
N GLY A 142 -14.07 -33.46 -6.32
CA GLY A 142 -13.66 -34.74 -5.73
C GLY A 142 -14.86 -35.65 -5.48
N LEU A 143 -15.87 -35.16 -4.74
CA LEU A 143 -17.07 -35.93 -4.40
C LEU A 143 -17.89 -36.30 -5.64
N ALA A 144 -18.01 -35.38 -6.61
CA ALA A 144 -18.70 -35.65 -7.87
C ALA A 144 -18.05 -36.77 -8.68
N LYS A 145 -16.71 -36.86 -8.68
CA LYS A 145 -15.96 -37.88 -9.43
C LYS A 145 -16.18 -39.29 -8.86
N ASP A 146 -16.22 -39.41 -7.54
CA ASP A 146 -16.46 -40.71 -6.88
C ASP A 146 -17.92 -41.15 -7.08
N PHE A 147 -18.85 -40.21 -7.09
CA PHE A 147 -20.26 -40.49 -7.42
C PHE A 147 -20.43 -40.99 -8.86
N LEU A 148 -19.78 -40.39 -9.84
CA LEU A 148 -19.82 -40.82 -11.26
C LEU A 148 -19.33 -42.26 -11.48
N ARG A 149 -18.49 -42.79 -10.59
CA ARG A 149 -17.97 -44.16 -10.68
C ARG A 149 -18.87 -45.19 -10.02
N SER A 150 -19.71 -44.79 -9.08
CA SER A 150 -20.58 -45.70 -8.36
C SER A 150 -21.80 -46.07 -9.22
N PRO A 151 -22.12 -47.37 -9.40
CA PRO A 151 -23.32 -47.76 -10.11
C PRO A 151 -24.54 -47.32 -9.30
N LEU A 152 -25.43 -46.56 -9.93
CA LEU A 152 -26.66 -45.95 -9.37
C LEU A 152 -27.74 -46.98 -9.01
N THR A 153 -27.38 -48.08 -8.34
CA THR A 153 -28.30 -49.20 -8.10
C THR A 153 -29.29 -48.93 -6.97
N ASN A 154 -29.06 -47.93 -6.10
CA ASN A 154 -29.98 -47.56 -5.03
C ASN A 154 -30.48 -46.12 -5.18
N PRO A 155 -31.79 -45.88 -5.43
CA PRO A 155 -32.34 -44.53 -5.58
C PRO A 155 -32.18 -43.70 -4.31
N TRP A 156 -32.17 -44.31 -3.12
CA TRP A 156 -32.01 -43.59 -1.86
C TRP A 156 -30.64 -42.93 -1.74
N SER A 157 -29.59 -43.59 -2.22
CA SER A 157 -28.22 -43.05 -2.24
C SER A 157 -28.11 -41.84 -3.18
N PHE A 158 -28.83 -41.86 -4.31
CA PHE A 158 -28.89 -40.71 -5.22
C PHE A 158 -29.58 -39.50 -4.57
N PHE A 159 -30.73 -39.70 -3.92
CA PHE A 159 -31.41 -38.61 -3.20
C PHE A 159 -30.55 -38.05 -2.06
N ALA A 160 -29.91 -38.90 -1.27
CA ALA A 160 -29.00 -38.46 -0.20
C ALA A 160 -27.85 -37.61 -0.76
N PHE A 161 -27.25 -38.02 -1.87
CA PHE A 161 -26.21 -37.25 -2.55
C PHE A 161 -26.70 -35.86 -2.99
N LEU A 162 -27.87 -35.77 -3.63
CA LEU A 162 -28.44 -34.48 -4.05
C LEU A 162 -28.71 -33.54 -2.87
N VAL A 163 -29.23 -34.07 -1.76
CA VAL A 163 -29.47 -33.26 -0.55
C VAL A 163 -28.17 -32.74 0.03
N ILE A 164 -27.15 -33.61 0.14
CA ILE A 164 -25.83 -33.21 0.63
C ILE A 164 -25.23 -32.13 -0.28
N GLU A 165 -25.25 -32.34 -1.59
CA GLU A 165 -24.74 -31.39 -2.58
C GLU A 165 -25.45 -30.03 -2.48
N LEU A 166 -26.78 -30.03 -2.32
CA LEU A 166 -27.57 -28.82 -2.13
C LEU A 166 -27.18 -28.09 -0.85
N ILE A 167 -26.97 -28.80 0.27
CA ILE A 167 -26.51 -28.21 1.53
C ILE A 167 -25.12 -27.59 1.34
N PHE A 168 -24.18 -28.28 0.71
CA PHE A 168 -22.85 -27.74 0.42
C PHE A 168 -22.92 -26.50 -0.48
N PHE A 169 -23.77 -26.53 -1.51
CA PHE A 169 -24.00 -25.39 -2.38
C PHE A 169 -24.52 -24.17 -1.62
N LEU A 170 -25.52 -24.35 -0.74
CA LEU A 170 -26.07 -23.27 0.08
C LEU A 170 -25.03 -22.70 1.06
N LEU A 171 -24.25 -23.57 1.71
CA LEU A 171 -23.17 -23.13 2.63
C LEU A 171 -22.08 -22.36 1.87
N PHE A 172 -21.68 -22.85 0.70
CA PHE A 172 -20.72 -22.17 -0.16
C PHE A 172 -21.25 -20.81 -0.64
N TRP A 173 -22.51 -20.76 -1.06
CA TRP A 173 -23.16 -19.53 -1.49
C TRP A 173 -23.22 -18.52 -0.33
N PHE A 174 -23.64 -18.95 0.86
CA PHE A 174 -23.68 -18.08 2.03
C PHE A 174 -22.28 -17.56 2.42
N SER A 175 -21.26 -18.43 2.38
CA SER A 175 -19.87 -18.06 2.66
C SER A 175 -19.32 -17.03 1.66
N THR A 176 -19.54 -17.27 0.36
CA THR A 176 -19.05 -16.37 -0.70
C THR A 176 -19.79 -15.03 -0.67
N PHE A 177 -21.11 -15.04 -0.50
CA PHE A 177 -21.90 -13.81 -0.37
C PHE A 177 -21.48 -13.01 0.86
N GLY A 178 -21.29 -13.66 2.02
CA GLY A 178 -20.79 -12.99 3.23
C GLY A 178 -19.46 -12.28 2.99
N ALA A 179 -18.51 -12.95 2.34
CA ALA A 179 -17.21 -12.36 2.01
C ALA A 179 -17.31 -11.18 1.03
N ILE A 180 -18.22 -11.28 0.04
CA ILE A 180 -18.49 -10.20 -0.92
C ILE A 180 -19.11 -8.99 -0.21
N PHE A 181 -20.09 -9.20 0.67
CA PHE A 181 -20.74 -8.13 1.44
C PHE A 181 -19.74 -7.37 2.33
N GLU A 182 -18.89 -8.08 3.05
CA GLU A 182 -17.82 -7.46 3.85
C GLU A 182 -16.84 -6.67 2.97
N HIS A 183 -16.47 -7.21 1.80
CA HIS A 183 -15.62 -6.50 0.87
C HIS A 183 -16.27 -5.22 0.32
N ILE A 184 -17.56 -5.26 -0.03
CA ILE A 184 -18.32 -4.08 -0.48
C ILE A 184 -18.38 -3.04 0.62
N LYS A 185 -18.65 -3.43 1.87
CA LYS A 185 -18.68 -2.53 3.03
C LYS A 185 -17.35 -1.83 3.22
N LEU A 186 -16.25 -2.58 3.13
CA LEU A 186 -14.91 -2.06 3.30
C LEU A 186 -14.46 -1.16 2.12
N MET A 187 -14.92 -1.47 0.90
CA MET A 187 -14.74 -0.59 -0.26
C MET A 187 -15.53 0.71 -0.14
N ARG A 188 -16.74 0.67 0.41
CA ARG A 188 -17.54 1.89 0.69
C ARG A 188 -16.87 2.76 1.75
N SER A 189 -16.38 2.18 2.85
CA SER A 189 -15.64 2.94 3.85
C SER A 189 -14.35 3.53 3.30
N TYR A 190 -13.64 2.78 2.44
CA TYR A 190 -12.47 3.28 1.73
C TYR A 190 -12.84 4.49 0.85
N GLN A 191 -13.87 4.38 0.01
CA GLN A 191 -14.33 5.48 -0.85
C GLN A 191 -14.76 6.71 -0.03
N ALA A 192 -15.47 6.51 1.08
CA ALA A 192 -15.86 7.60 1.98
C ALA A 192 -14.66 8.32 2.62
N SER A 193 -13.53 7.62 2.81
CA SER A 193 -12.31 8.20 3.37
C SER A 193 -11.46 9.00 2.37
N ILE A 194 -11.61 8.77 1.07
CA ILE A 194 -10.85 9.46 0.00
C ILE A 194 -11.00 10.98 0.03
N PRO A 195 -12.21 11.59 0.08
CA PRO A 195 -12.33 13.04 0.07
C PRO A 195 -11.68 13.69 1.29
N ALA A 196 -11.84 13.08 2.47
CA ALA A 196 -11.19 13.56 3.69
C ALA A 196 -9.66 13.46 3.60
N TYR A 197 -9.14 12.38 3.02
CA TYR A 197 -7.71 12.24 2.74
C TYR A 197 -7.21 13.30 1.76
N LYS A 198 -7.94 13.53 0.65
CA LYS A 198 -7.58 14.55 -0.36
C LYS A 198 -7.46 15.94 0.26
N ASN A 199 -8.43 16.35 1.08
CA ASN A 199 -8.40 17.64 1.76
C ASN A 199 -7.20 17.78 2.71
N ARG A 200 -6.87 16.72 3.47
CA ARG A 200 -5.68 16.71 4.35
C ARG A 200 -4.37 16.73 3.56
N TYR A 201 -4.33 16.05 2.43
CA TYR A 201 -3.18 16.03 1.55
C TYR A 201 -2.96 17.39 0.89
N GLU A 202 -4.03 18.05 0.42
CA GLU A 202 -3.97 19.40 -0.15
C GLU A 202 -3.52 20.44 0.87
N SER A 203 -4.02 20.36 2.12
CA SER A 203 -3.57 21.26 3.18
C SER A 203 -2.11 21.02 3.55
N TRP A 204 -1.67 19.76 3.64
CA TRP A 204 -0.26 19.40 3.82
C TRP A 204 0.62 19.93 2.68
N ALA A 205 0.17 19.79 1.42
CA ALA A 205 0.92 20.21 0.24
C ALA A 205 1.09 21.74 0.14
N LYS A 206 0.29 22.52 0.86
CA LYS A 206 0.40 23.99 0.96
C LYS A 206 1.24 24.46 2.16
N LYS A 207 1.78 23.54 2.96
CA LYS A 207 2.62 23.90 4.11
C LYS A 207 4.04 24.27 3.69
N TRP A 208 4.61 25.18 4.45
CA TRP A 208 5.98 25.65 4.36
C TRP A 208 6.71 25.36 5.67
N MET A 209 8.01 25.13 5.58
CA MET A 209 8.88 24.89 6.72
C MET A 209 10.04 25.88 6.68
N CYS A 210 10.27 26.57 7.79
CA CYS A 210 11.46 27.39 7.93
C CYS A 210 12.66 26.50 8.25
N LEU A 211 13.75 26.65 7.50
CA LEU A 211 14.97 25.90 7.72
C LEU A 211 15.79 26.38 8.93
N ARG A 212 15.55 27.61 9.38
CA ARG A 212 16.27 28.19 10.52
C ARG A 212 15.66 27.82 11.87
N CYS A 213 14.34 27.94 12.04
CA CYS A 213 13.66 27.60 13.29
C CYS A 213 12.95 26.24 13.28
N GLY A 214 12.74 25.62 12.11
CA GLY A 214 12.05 24.34 11.98
C GLY A 214 10.52 24.42 12.07
N GLU A 215 9.94 25.62 12.24
CA GLU A 215 8.50 25.80 12.36
C GLU A 215 7.79 25.54 11.01
N ILE A 216 6.65 24.85 11.07
CA ILE A 216 5.82 24.53 9.91
C ILE A 216 4.55 25.38 9.96
N TYR A 217 4.29 26.13 8.89
CA TYR A 217 3.11 26.98 8.79
C TYR A 217 2.41 26.79 7.44
N SER A 218 1.13 27.18 7.38
CA SER A 218 0.35 27.25 6.13
C SER A 218 0.18 28.72 5.77
N ASP A 219 0.31 29.04 4.48
CA ASP A 219 -0.12 30.34 3.94
C ASP A 219 -1.63 30.55 4.07
#